data_AF-A0A1I2AG69-F1
#
_entry.id   AF-A0A1I2AG69-F1
#
_cell.length_a   1.000
_cell.length_b   1.000
_cell.length_c   1.000
_cell.angle_alpha   90.00
_cell.angle_beta   90.00
_cell.angle_gamma   90.00
#
_symmetry.space_group_name_H-M   'P 1'
#
loop_
_entity.id
_entity.type
_entity.pdbx_description
1 polymer ?
#
loop_
_entity_poly.entity_id
_entity_poly.type
_entity_poly.pdbx_seq_one_letter_code
_entity_poly.pdbx_strand_id
1 'polypeptide(L)'
;MRLRLVAARRDDGVPRDMSEHACTAPGLIALRCVFGVGDPHGGAVFCPVYTVALPVGQPGALDDDDIHEFAAADLLADLQRRATRRGWSMRVEVEVEQTAADAAGCDVYAQGPEEVTALQLLAQADAPGGGRRLTFGTGLAHAPEAVVRLAGPYVVQHAASPPTAIAPGLACTFELGFTEYEFEA
;
A
#
# COMPACT_ATOMS: atom_id res chain seq x y z
N MET A 1 -4.46 -16.15 -5.03
CA MET A 1 -3.65 -14.92 -4.85
C MET A 1 -2.17 -15.20 -5.12
N ARG A 2 -1.40 -14.25 -5.67
CA ARG A 2 0.05 -14.39 -5.94
C ARG A 2 0.77 -13.06 -5.69
N LEU A 3 1.92 -13.12 -5.02
CA LEU A 3 2.87 -12.00 -4.90
C LEU A 3 3.32 -11.53 -6.29
N ARG A 4 3.33 -10.22 -6.50
CA ARG A 4 3.79 -9.59 -7.75
C ARG A 4 4.92 -8.63 -7.46
N LEU A 5 5.89 -8.57 -8.37
CA LEU A 5 6.96 -7.58 -8.32
C LEU A 5 6.35 -6.18 -8.45
N VAL A 6 6.58 -5.31 -7.47
CA VAL A 6 6.06 -3.93 -7.45
C VAL A 6 7.16 -2.88 -7.45
N ALA A 7 8.36 -3.20 -6.98
CA ALA A 7 9.54 -2.37 -7.15
C ALA A 7 10.79 -3.25 -7.29
N ALA A 8 11.61 -2.98 -8.28
CA ALA A 8 12.92 -3.62 -8.40
C ALA A 8 13.87 -3.09 -7.32
N ARG A 9 14.86 -3.89 -6.94
CA ARG A 9 16.03 -3.44 -6.20
C ARG A 9 16.68 -2.26 -6.91
N ARG A 10 17.34 -1.40 -6.14
CA ARG A 10 18.09 -0.25 -6.62
C ARG A 10 19.40 -0.74 -7.23
N ASP A 11 19.60 -0.47 -8.51
CA ASP A 11 20.89 -0.68 -9.16
C ASP A 11 21.66 0.64 -9.13
N ASP A 12 22.51 0.78 -8.12
CA ASP A 12 23.33 1.98 -7.92
C ASP A 12 24.61 1.95 -8.77
N GLY A 13 24.79 0.93 -9.63
CA GLY A 13 25.98 0.75 -10.47
C GLY A 13 27.26 0.41 -9.70
N VAL A 14 27.18 0.21 -8.39
CA VAL A 14 28.28 -0.25 -7.56
C VAL A 14 28.14 -1.76 -7.38
N PRO A 15 29.04 -2.59 -7.91
CA PRO A 15 29.04 -4.02 -7.65
C PRO A 15 29.43 -4.21 -6.18
N ARG A 16 28.43 -4.23 -5.30
CA ARG A 16 28.57 -4.78 -3.97
C ARG A 16 28.39 -6.28 -4.10
N ASP A 17 29.26 -7.04 -3.45
CA ASP A 17 29.04 -8.46 -3.26
C ASP A 17 27.85 -8.62 -2.29
N MET A 18 26.65 -8.55 -2.85
CA MET A 18 25.38 -8.67 -2.14
C MET A 18 24.91 -10.13 -2.11
N SER A 19 25.77 -11.07 -2.48
CA SER A 19 25.44 -12.50 -2.52
C SER A 19 25.10 -13.08 -1.14
N GLU A 20 25.44 -12.37 -0.06
CA GLU A 20 25.18 -12.75 1.34
C GLU A 20 24.18 -11.85 2.08
N HIS A 21 23.61 -10.81 1.45
CA HIS A 21 22.66 -9.94 2.16
C HIS A 21 21.33 -10.68 2.40
N ALA A 22 21.06 -11.00 3.67
CA ALA A 22 19.76 -11.50 4.08
C ALA A 22 18.76 -10.35 4.09
N CYS A 23 17.78 -10.41 3.19
CA CYS A 23 16.67 -9.45 3.18
C CYS A 23 16.01 -9.39 4.57
N THR A 24 15.53 -8.22 4.97
CA THR A 24 14.63 -8.06 6.12
C THR A 24 13.21 -7.71 5.68
N ALA A 25 12.21 -7.81 6.55
CA ALA A 25 10.85 -7.40 6.21
C ALA A 25 10.78 -5.87 5.97
N PRO A 26 9.95 -5.39 5.02
CA PRO A 26 9.67 -3.96 4.88
C PRO A 26 9.06 -3.39 6.16
N GLY A 27 9.49 -2.18 6.55
CA GLY A 27 8.83 -1.44 7.62
C GLY A 27 7.60 -0.73 7.08
N LEU A 28 6.40 -1.05 7.59
CA LEU A 28 5.17 -0.32 7.26
C LEU A 28 5.17 1.04 7.96
N ILE A 29 5.03 2.12 7.19
CA ILE A 29 5.13 3.50 7.68
C ILE A 29 3.75 4.14 7.79
N ALA A 30 2.91 3.96 6.77
CA ALA A 30 1.59 4.56 6.73
C ALA A 30 0.62 3.79 5.84
N LEU A 31 -0.65 3.85 6.21
CA LEU A 31 -1.79 3.39 5.42
C LEU A 31 -2.69 4.57 5.13
N ARG A 32 -3.13 4.75 3.89
CA ARG A 32 -3.91 5.93 3.48
C ARG A 32 -5.10 5.52 2.62
N CYS A 33 -6.27 6.02 2.98
CA CYS A 33 -7.42 6.09 2.10
C CYS A 33 -7.39 7.44 1.38
N VAL A 34 -7.06 7.44 0.09
CA VAL A 34 -6.96 8.66 -0.71
C VAL A 34 -8.18 8.80 -1.59
N PHE A 35 -8.95 9.86 -1.35
CA PHE A 35 -10.13 10.24 -2.10
C PHE A 35 -9.79 11.37 -3.05
N GLY A 36 -10.27 11.27 -4.28
CA GLY A 36 -9.96 12.23 -5.31
C GLY A 36 -10.89 12.12 -6.50
N VAL A 37 -10.55 12.87 -7.54
CA VAL A 37 -11.25 12.80 -8.82
C VAL A 37 -10.36 12.03 -9.79
N GLY A 38 -10.89 10.94 -10.34
CA GLY A 38 -10.20 10.12 -11.33
C GLY A 38 -11.12 9.72 -12.48
N ASP A 39 -10.53 9.36 -13.61
CA ASP A 39 -11.27 8.92 -14.79
C ASP A 39 -11.67 7.43 -14.66
N PRO A 40 -12.98 7.11 -14.59
CA PRO A 40 -13.46 5.72 -14.54
C PRO A 40 -13.21 4.94 -15.82
N HIS A 41 -12.94 5.62 -16.95
CA HIS A 41 -12.74 5.00 -18.26
C HIS A 41 -11.27 4.75 -18.61
N GLY A 42 -10.36 4.98 -17.65
CA GLY A 42 -8.94 4.72 -17.83
C GLY A 42 -8.21 5.93 -18.39
N GLY A 43 -7.69 6.74 -17.48
CA GLY A 43 -6.72 7.80 -17.76
C GLY A 43 -5.78 7.94 -16.56
N ALA A 44 -4.51 8.28 -16.81
CA ALA A 44 -3.46 8.39 -15.79
C ALA A 44 -3.66 9.57 -14.80
N VAL A 45 -4.84 10.21 -14.81
CA VAL A 45 -5.11 11.40 -14.02
C VAL A 45 -6.01 11.02 -12.85
N PHE A 46 -5.37 10.77 -11.71
CA PHE A 46 -6.02 10.82 -10.40
C PHE A 46 -5.55 12.09 -9.71
N CYS A 47 -6.49 12.93 -9.29
CA CYS A 47 -6.21 14.15 -8.54
C CYS A 47 -6.65 13.93 -7.09
N PRO A 48 -5.71 13.66 -6.17
CA PRO A 48 -6.02 13.55 -4.74
C PRO A 48 -6.63 14.85 -4.21
N VAL A 49 -7.67 14.73 -3.41
CA VAL A 49 -8.34 15.89 -2.78
C VAL A 49 -8.37 15.76 -1.28
N TYR A 50 -8.63 14.55 -0.77
CA TYR A 50 -8.80 14.29 0.65
C TYR A 50 -8.14 12.96 1.02
N THR A 51 -7.48 12.90 2.17
CA THR A 51 -6.77 11.71 2.63
C THR A 51 -7.07 11.45 4.10
N VAL A 52 -7.47 10.21 4.40
CA VAL A 52 -7.47 9.68 5.77
C VAL A 52 -6.24 8.79 5.88
N ALA A 53 -5.39 9.03 6.89
CA ALA A 53 -4.12 8.34 7.03
C ALA A 53 -3.93 7.81 8.45
N LEU A 54 -3.47 6.57 8.57
CA LEU A 54 -2.98 5.97 9.80
C LEU A 54 -1.45 5.96 9.77
N PRO A 55 -0.77 6.66 10.70
CA PRO A 55 0.69 6.72 10.76
C PRO A 55 1.24 5.52 11.53
N VAL A 56 1.16 4.33 10.94
CA VAL A 56 1.60 3.02 11.48
C VAL A 56 2.97 3.08 12.18
N GLY A 57 3.94 3.80 11.61
CA GLY A 57 5.29 3.89 12.18
C GLY A 57 5.41 4.72 13.46
N GLN A 58 4.32 5.27 14.00
CA GLN A 58 4.31 6.03 15.25
C GLN A 58 3.88 5.15 16.44
N PRO A 59 4.59 5.19 17.58
CA PRO A 59 4.19 4.46 18.78
C PRO A 59 2.76 4.81 19.22
N GLY A 60 1.93 3.78 19.44
CA GLY A 60 0.54 3.92 19.89
C GLY A 60 -0.45 4.34 18.79
N ALA A 61 -0.06 4.26 17.52
CA ALA A 61 -0.94 4.56 16.38
C ALA A 61 -1.74 3.35 15.86
N LEU A 62 -1.48 2.16 16.40
CA LEU A 62 -2.14 0.91 16.01
C LEU A 62 -2.65 0.20 17.24
N ASP A 63 -3.80 -0.44 17.08
CA ASP A 63 -4.36 -1.38 18.04
C ASP A 63 -3.65 -2.75 17.94
N ASP A 64 -3.81 -3.57 18.98
CA ASP A 64 -3.02 -4.79 19.19
C ASP A 64 -3.40 -5.95 18.25
N ASP A 65 -4.43 -5.81 17.41
CA ASP A 65 -5.00 -6.88 16.59
C ASP A 65 -4.60 -6.86 15.10
N ASP A 66 -3.78 -5.88 14.69
CA ASP A 66 -3.28 -5.68 13.32
C ASP A 66 -4.39 -5.50 12.24
N ILE A 67 -5.63 -5.20 12.65
CA ILE A 67 -6.73 -4.82 11.77
C ILE A 67 -6.83 -3.30 11.75
N HIS A 68 -6.97 -2.71 10.57
CA HIS A 68 -7.02 -1.26 10.42
C HIS A 68 -8.28 -0.83 9.68
N GLU A 69 -9.18 -0.17 10.40
CA GLU A 69 -10.52 0.13 9.93
C GLU A 69 -10.69 1.58 9.46
N PHE A 70 -11.47 1.75 8.40
CA PHE A 70 -11.86 3.06 7.87
C PHE A 70 -13.32 2.98 7.40
N ALA A 71 -14.20 3.92 7.77
CA ALA A 71 -15.52 4.04 7.12
C ALA A 71 -15.43 4.68 5.72
N ALA A 72 -14.56 4.12 4.87
CA ALA A 72 -14.16 4.69 3.61
C ALA A 72 -15.24 4.55 2.53
N ALA A 73 -16.02 3.47 2.56
CA ALA A 73 -17.14 3.26 1.64
C ALA A 73 -18.23 4.33 1.82
N ASP A 74 -18.64 4.58 3.07
CA ASP A 74 -19.63 5.60 3.40
C ASP A 74 -19.14 7.01 3.09
N LEU A 75 -17.86 7.29 3.39
CA LEU A 75 -17.27 8.56 3.03
C LEU A 75 -17.24 8.80 1.51
N LEU A 76 -16.91 7.77 0.71
CA LEU A 76 -16.99 7.89 -0.75
C LEU A 76 -18.42 8.15 -1.21
N ALA A 77 -19.40 7.44 -0.64
CA ALA A 77 -20.82 7.64 -0.93
C ALA A 77 -21.24 9.09 -0.61
N ASP A 78 -20.82 9.63 0.52
CA ASP A 78 -21.07 11.01 0.93
C ASP A 78 -20.51 12.03 -0.06
N LEU A 79 -19.25 11.86 -0.49
CA LEU A 79 -18.60 12.71 -1.48
C LEU A 79 -19.34 12.67 -2.82
N GLN A 80 -19.73 11.48 -3.28
CA GLN A 80 -20.47 11.28 -4.52
C GLN A 80 -21.87 11.91 -4.47
N ARG A 81 -22.58 11.81 -3.34
CA ARG A 81 -23.90 12.45 -3.15
C ARG A 81 -23.80 13.97 -3.17
N ARG A 82 -22.75 14.56 -2.59
CA ARG A 82 -22.60 16.03 -2.47
C ARG A 82 -22.00 16.66 -3.72
N ALA A 83 -21.16 15.95 -4.47
CA ALA A 83 -20.41 16.48 -5.62
C ALA A 83 -20.59 15.61 -6.87
N THR A 84 -21.86 15.49 -7.30
CA THR A 84 -22.37 14.55 -8.32
C THR A 84 -21.78 14.68 -9.73
N ARG A 85 -21.16 15.82 -10.07
CA ARG A 85 -20.58 16.06 -11.41
C ARG A 85 -19.12 15.62 -11.53
N ARG A 86 -18.52 15.06 -10.48
CA ARG A 86 -17.12 14.66 -10.45
C ARG A 86 -17.03 13.14 -10.34
N GLY A 87 -16.10 12.54 -11.08
CA GLY A 87 -15.76 11.11 -10.98
C GLY A 87 -15.00 10.83 -9.68
N TRP A 88 -15.65 10.98 -8.54
CA TRP A 88 -15.06 10.68 -7.25
C TRP A 88 -14.68 9.22 -7.18
N SER A 89 -13.47 8.98 -6.72
CA SER A 89 -12.92 7.67 -6.50
C SER A 89 -12.01 7.64 -5.29
N MET A 90 -11.73 6.43 -4.85
CA MET A 90 -10.81 6.15 -3.77
C MET A 90 -9.73 5.18 -4.24
N ARG A 91 -8.52 5.31 -3.69
CA ARG A 91 -7.55 4.20 -3.65
C ARG A 91 -6.98 4.06 -2.25
N VAL A 92 -6.51 2.86 -1.96
CA VAL A 92 -5.67 2.61 -0.80
C VAL A 92 -4.22 2.86 -1.22
N GLU A 93 -3.46 3.57 -0.39
CA GLU A 93 -2.02 3.70 -0.51
C GLU A 93 -1.33 3.10 0.71
N VAL A 94 -0.28 2.33 0.45
CA VAL A 94 0.57 1.67 1.45
C VAL A 94 1.97 2.22 1.31
N GLU A 95 2.48 2.82 2.38
CA GLU A 95 3.85 3.33 2.41
C GLU A 95 4.74 2.42 3.23
N VAL A 96 5.82 1.95 2.62
CA VAL A 96 6.84 1.13 3.29
C VAL A 96 8.21 1.76 3.17
N GLU A 97 9.09 1.44 4.12
CA GLU A 97 10.49 1.81 4.10
C GLU A 97 11.38 0.58 3.90
N GLN A 98 12.45 0.77 3.12
CA GLN A 98 13.53 -0.17 2.96
C GLN A 98 14.84 0.43 3.47
N THR A 99 15.63 -0.38 4.17
CA THR A 99 17.01 -0.03 4.49
C THR A 99 17.84 0.10 3.21
N ALA A 100 19.00 0.76 3.27
CA ALA A 100 19.90 0.85 2.12
C ALA A 100 20.36 -0.52 1.61
N ALA A 101 20.58 -1.48 2.53
CA ALA A 101 21.01 -2.82 2.19
C ALA A 101 19.91 -3.61 1.47
N ASP A 102 18.67 -3.55 1.97
CA ASP A 102 17.51 -4.17 1.33
C ASP A 102 17.17 -3.52 0.00
N ALA A 103 17.27 -2.19 -0.08
CA ALA A 103 17.05 -1.48 -1.33
C ALA A 103 18.01 -1.95 -2.42
N ALA A 104 19.29 -2.18 -2.11
CA ALA A 104 20.28 -2.67 -3.07
C ALA A 104 20.18 -4.17 -3.36
N GLY A 105 19.83 -4.98 -2.37
CA GLY A 105 19.86 -6.45 -2.45
C GLY A 105 18.55 -7.12 -2.84
N CYS A 106 17.41 -6.48 -2.58
CA CYS A 106 16.11 -7.13 -2.57
C CYS A 106 15.09 -6.42 -3.46
N ASP A 107 14.41 -7.21 -4.28
CA ASP A 107 13.22 -6.78 -4.99
C ASP A 107 12.02 -6.75 -4.02
N VAL A 108 11.04 -5.88 -4.27
CA VAL A 108 9.83 -5.74 -3.46
C VAL A 108 8.66 -6.38 -4.19
N TYR A 109 8.01 -7.32 -3.51
CA TYR A 109 6.81 -7.98 -3.97
C TYR A 109 5.64 -7.58 -3.09
N ALA A 110 4.48 -7.37 -3.68
CA ALA A 110 3.27 -7.07 -2.92
C ALA A 110 2.06 -7.82 -3.46
N GLN A 111 1.08 -7.99 -2.58
CA GLN A 111 -0.18 -8.64 -2.82
C GLN A 111 -1.26 -7.93 -2.00
N GLY A 112 -2.42 -7.70 -2.61
CA GLY A 112 -3.64 -7.31 -1.90
C GLY A 112 -4.70 -8.40 -1.96
N PRO A 113 -5.92 -8.10 -1.48
CA PRO A 113 -7.10 -8.96 -1.58
C PRO A 113 -7.39 -9.46 -3.00
N GLU A 114 -8.18 -10.55 -3.13
CA GLU A 114 -8.36 -11.27 -4.40
C GLU A 114 -8.89 -10.37 -5.52
N GLU A 115 -9.73 -9.40 -5.17
CA GLU A 115 -10.37 -8.47 -6.10
C GLU A 115 -9.51 -7.23 -6.41
N VAL A 116 -8.38 -7.07 -5.72
CA VAL A 116 -7.41 -6.00 -6.01
C VAL A 116 -6.51 -6.40 -7.17
N THR A 117 -6.69 -5.73 -8.30
CA THR A 117 -5.88 -5.92 -9.53
C THR A 117 -4.49 -5.31 -9.38
N ALA A 118 -3.66 -5.95 -8.55
CA ALA A 118 -2.28 -5.61 -8.24
C ALA A 118 -2.03 -4.22 -7.63
N LEU A 119 -1.17 -4.20 -6.62
CA LEU A 119 -0.58 -2.96 -6.11
C LEU A 119 0.42 -2.41 -7.13
N GLN A 120 0.38 -1.10 -7.35
CA GLN A 120 1.26 -0.40 -8.27
C GLN A 120 2.15 0.57 -7.52
N LEU A 121 3.43 0.69 -7.89
CA LEU A 121 4.30 1.72 -7.36
C LEU A 121 3.83 3.09 -7.85
N LEU A 122 3.42 3.95 -6.91
CA LEU A 122 2.95 5.31 -7.17
C LEU A 122 4.04 6.35 -6.97
N ALA A 123 4.88 6.17 -5.95
CA ALA A 123 5.95 7.10 -5.63
C ALA A 123 7.13 6.38 -4.98
N GLN A 124 8.32 6.94 -5.20
CA GLN A 124 9.56 6.55 -4.53
C GLN A 124 10.26 7.82 -4.04
N ALA A 125 10.72 7.79 -2.79
CA ALA A 125 11.50 8.87 -2.19
C ALA A 125 12.73 8.31 -1.49
N ASP A 126 13.81 9.09 -1.47
CA ASP A 126 15.00 8.75 -0.68
C ASP A 126 14.71 8.86 0.82
N ALA A 127 15.20 7.88 1.58
CA ALA A 127 15.19 7.92 3.04
C ALA A 127 16.62 8.21 3.55
N PRO A 128 16.76 8.79 4.76
CA PRO A 128 18.06 8.97 5.40
C PRO A 128 18.88 7.67 5.43
N GLY A 129 20.21 7.80 5.34
CA GLY A 129 21.11 6.63 5.37
C GLY A 129 21.14 5.79 4.10
N GLY A 130 20.56 6.27 2.99
CA GLY A 130 20.58 5.59 1.68
C GLY A 130 19.46 4.56 1.49
N GLY A 131 18.51 4.49 2.42
CA GLY A 131 17.28 3.73 2.25
C GLY A 131 16.32 4.41 1.28
N ARG A 132 15.13 3.84 1.12
CA ARG A 132 14.06 4.46 0.33
C ARG A 132 12.69 4.20 0.93
N ARG A 133 11.77 5.13 0.67
CA ARG A 133 10.34 4.97 0.91
C ARG A 133 9.63 4.70 -0.40
N LEU A 134 8.73 3.72 -0.36
CA LEU A 134 7.95 3.29 -1.50
C LEU A 134 6.47 3.42 -1.15
N THR A 135 5.72 4.08 -2.02
CA THR A 135 4.27 4.18 -1.90
C THR A 135 3.63 3.31 -2.98
N PHE A 136 2.91 2.29 -2.56
CA PHE A 136 2.12 1.45 -3.44
C PHE A 136 0.66 1.84 -3.35
N GLY A 137 -0.10 1.69 -4.45
CA GLY A 137 -1.53 1.93 -4.41
C GLY A 137 -2.34 0.92 -5.20
N THR A 138 -3.61 0.80 -4.83
CA THR A 138 -4.60 0.03 -5.58
C THR A 138 -5.04 0.77 -6.84
N GLY A 139 -5.79 0.08 -7.70
CA GLY A 139 -6.65 0.74 -8.68
C GLY A 139 -7.70 1.65 -8.01
N LEU A 140 -8.34 2.50 -8.81
CA LEU A 140 -9.38 3.41 -8.34
C LEU A 140 -10.71 2.68 -8.18
N ALA A 141 -11.29 2.76 -6.98
CA ALA A 141 -12.65 2.36 -6.69
C ALA A 141 -13.60 3.54 -6.92
N HIS A 142 -14.51 3.41 -7.88
CA HIS A 142 -15.47 4.45 -8.27
C HIS A 142 -16.87 4.26 -7.66
N ALA A 143 -17.05 3.24 -6.82
CA ALA A 143 -18.32 2.95 -6.16
C ALA A 143 -18.04 2.45 -4.73
N PRO A 144 -18.94 2.72 -3.75
CA PRO A 144 -18.76 2.24 -2.38
C PRO A 144 -18.57 0.72 -2.29
N GLU A 145 -19.29 -0.06 -3.09
CA GLU A 145 -19.14 -1.51 -3.12
C GLU A 145 -17.76 -1.91 -3.64
N ALA A 146 -17.17 -1.12 -4.54
CA ALA A 146 -15.80 -1.34 -5.01
C ALA A 146 -14.75 -1.01 -3.94
N VAL A 147 -15.06 -0.09 -3.00
CA VAL A 147 -14.21 0.20 -1.84
C VAL A 147 -14.24 -0.98 -0.86
N VAL A 148 -15.42 -1.54 -0.57
CA VAL A 148 -15.54 -2.72 0.30
C VAL A 148 -14.72 -3.90 -0.22
N ARG A 149 -14.66 -4.08 -1.54
CA ARG A 149 -13.84 -5.11 -2.20
C ARG A 149 -12.33 -4.92 -2.06
N LEU A 150 -11.87 -3.74 -1.61
CA LEU A 150 -10.47 -3.52 -1.26
C LEU A 150 -10.13 -4.07 0.13
N ALA A 151 -11.12 -4.46 0.95
CA ALA A 151 -10.89 -4.93 2.31
C ALA A 151 -10.22 -6.31 2.35
N GLY A 152 -9.57 -6.61 3.47
CA GLY A 152 -8.93 -7.89 3.74
C GLY A 152 -7.40 -7.80 3.79
N PRO A 153 -6.70 -8.93 3.61
CA PRO A 153 -5.27 -9.03 3.90
C PRO A 153 -4.39 -8.47 2.78
N TYR A 154 -3.37 -7.73 3.20
CA TYR A 154 -2.31 -7.20 2.37
C TYR A 154 -0.95 -7.73 2.82
N VAL A 155 -0.06 -7.91 1.85
CA VAL A 155 1.29 -8.43 2.09
C VAL A 155 2.29 -7.64 1.27
N VAL A 156 3.37 -7.18 1.89
CA VAL A 156 4.54 -6.62 1.23
C VAL A 156 5.77 -7.39 1.71
N GLN A 157 6.58 -7.91 0.77
CA GLN A 157 7.71 -8.77 1.06
C GLN A 157 8.95 -8.34 0.28
N HIS A 158 10.12 -8.41 0.94
CA HIS A 158 11.40 -8.34 0.27
C HIS A 158 11.87 -9.74 -0.17
N ALA A 159 12.42 -9.84 -1.37
CA ALA A 159 13.04 -11.07 -1.82
C ALA A 159 14.20 -10.81 -2.79
N ALA A 160 15.31 -11.52 -2.60
CA ALA A 160 16.47 -11.47 -3.52
C ALA A 160 16.20 -12.18 -4.86
N SER A 161 15.16 -13.02 -4.90
CA SER A 161 14.69 -13.77 -6.06
C SER A 161 13.17 -13.91 -6.01
N PRO A 162 12.49 -14.12 -7.15
CA PRO A 162 11.03 -14.24 -7.19
C PRO A 162 10.49 -15.27 -6.18
N PRO A 163 9.67 -14.87 -5.20
CA PRO A 163 9.16 -15.77 -4.19
C PRO A 163 8.06 -16.67 -4.75
N THR A 164 8.07 -17.95 -4.36
CA THR A 164 7.00 -18.91 -4.68
C THR A 164 5.88 -18.92 -3.64
N ALA A 165 6.16 -18.42 -2.44
CA ALA A 165 5.24 -18.30 -1.31
C ALA A 165 5.63 -17.10 -0.43
N ILE A 166 4.73 -16.71 0.47
CA ILE A 166 5.02 -15.70 1.49
C ILE A 166 6.03 -16.28 2.48
N ALA A 167 7.15 -15.58 2.67
CA ALA A 167 8.23 -16.04 3.55
C ALA A 167 8.06 -15.46 4.97
N PRO A 168 7.92 -16.30 6.02
CA PRO A 168 7.84 -15.83 7.40
C PRO A 168 9.04 -14.96 7.78
N GLY A 169 8.80 -13.83 8.43
CA GLY A 169 9.84 -12.90 8.88
C GLY A 169 10.45 -12.00 7.78
N LEU A 170 10.06 -12.17 6.51
CA LEU A 170 10.48 -11.32 5.39
C LEU A 170 9.32 -10.50 4.80
N ALA A 171 8.12 -10.71 5.33
CA ALA A 171 6.90 -10.06 4.91
C ALA A 171 6.35 -9.19 6.04
N CYS A 172 5.86 -8.02 5.66
CA CYS A 172 4.90 -7.25 6.42
C CYS A 172 3.50 -7.65 5.96
N THR A 173 2.66 -8.09 6.89
CA THR A 173 1.26 -8.47 6.66
C THR A 173 0.38 -7.60 7.55
N PHE A 174 -0.74 -7.13 7.01
CA PHE A 174 -1.73 -6.32 7.74
C PHE A 174 -3.11 -6.50 7.10
N GLU A 175 -4.16 -6.21 7.85
CA GLU A 175 -5.54 -6.33 7.39
C GLU A 175 -6.25 -4.97 7.37
N LEU A 176 -7.06 -4.71 6.34
CA LEU A 176 -7.83 -3.46 6.23
C LEU A 176 -9.33 -3.73 6.23
N GLY A 177 -10.07 -3.01 7.06
CA GLY A 177 -11.53 -2.94 7.04
C GLY A 177 -12.03 -1.62 6.44
N PHE A 178 -13.08 -1.65 5.61
CA PHE A 178 -13.59 -0.45 4.92
C PHE A 178 -15.08 -0.10 5.16
N THR A 179 -15.75 -0.85 6.04
CA THR A 179 -17.19 -0.76 6.29
C THR A 179 -17.55 -0.18 7.66
N GLU A 180 -16.68 -0.32 8.65
CA GLU A 180 -16.95 0.06 10.04
C GLU A 180 -15.86 1.03 10.55
N TYR A 181 -16.19 1.80 11.58
CA TYR A 181 -15.22 2.57 12.38
C TYR A 181 -15.09 1.84 13.72
N GLU A 182 -13.86 1.52 14.11
CA GLU A 182 -13.54 0.87 15.39
C GLU A 182 -14.00 1.65 16.65
N PHE A 183 -14.50 2.89 16.47
CA PHE A 183 -14.94 3.77 17.55
C PHE A 183 -16.46 4.05 17.58
N GLU A 184 -17.29 3.34 16.83
CA GLU A 184 -18.75 3.43 16.98
C GLU A 184 -19.26 2.43 18.04
N ALA A 185 -19.61 2.96 19.22
CA ALA A 185 -20.33 2.25 20.29
C ALA A 185 -21.84 2.50 20.24
#